data_AF-B1Z6Q3-F1
#
_entry.id   AF-B1Z6Q3-F1
#
_cell.length_a   1.000
_cell.length_b   1.000
_cell.length_c   1.000
_cell.angle_alpha   90.00
_cell.angle_beta   90.00
_cell.angle_gamma   90.00
#
_symmetry.space_group_name_H-M   'P 1'
#
loop_
_entity.id
_entity.type
_entity.pdbx_description
1 polymer ?
#
loop_
_entity_poly.entity_id
_entity_poly.type
_entity_poly.pdbx_seq_one_letter_code
_entity_poly.pdbx_strand_id
1 'polypeptide(L)' 'MDLKTMIDDASRYREQEALVGKGGVVVFFEGEVQGWVNQLRNPEHWRPGCIAIDERGRTWTTIAGSERDGALMWLANHEL' A
#
# COMPACT_ATOMS: atom_id res chain seq x y z
N MET A 1 4.34 8.16 -11.05
CA MET A 1 5.06 8.59 -9.83
C MET A 1 6.20 7.61 -9.60
N ASP A 2 7.35 8.08 -9.15
CA ASP A 2 8.52 7.22 -8.89
C ASP A 2 8.34 6.48 -7.55
N LEU A 3 8.81 5.23 -7.46
CA LEU A 3 8.65 4.40 -6.26
C LEU A 3 9.36 5.02 -5.06
N LYS A 4 10.52 5.64 -5.29
CA LYS A 4 11.25 6.35 -4.24
C LYS A 4 10.41 7.50 -3.68
N THR A 5 9.75 8.28 -4.54
CA THR A 5 8.84 9.34 -4.11
C THR A 5 7.71 8.79 -3.24
N MET A 6 7.10 7.66 -3.62
CA MET A 6 6.03 7.05 -2.83
C MET A 6 6.51 6.55 -1.45
N ILE A 7 7.73 6.02 -1.36
CA ILE A 7 8.34 5.61 -0.08
C ILE A 7 8.59 6.84 0.82
N ASP A 8 9.09 7.93 0.24
CA ASP A 8 9.31 9.19 0.95
C ASP A 8 7.96 9.78 1.46
N ASP A 9 6.91 9.73 0.64
CA ASP A 9 5.57 10.20 1.01
C ASP A 9 4.89 9.29 2.05
N ALA A 10 5.08 7.96 1.97
CA ALA A 10 4.61 7.02 2.98
C ALA A 10 5.25 7.29 4.35
N SER A 11 6.54 7.64 4.34
CA SER A 11 7.28 8.01 5.56
C SER A 11 6.72 9.30 6.16
N ARG A 12 6.49 10.32 5.32
CA ARG A 12 5.89 11.59 5.75
C ARG A 12 4.48 11.41 6.32
N TYR A 13 3.65 10.61 5.67
CA TYR A 13 2.29 10.30 6.16
C TYR A 13 2.34 9.68 7.56
N ARG A 14 3.27 8.75 7.81
CA ARG A 14 3.42 8.12 9.12
C ARG A 14 3.82 9.11 10.21
N GLU A 15 4.70 10.05 9.89
CA GLU A 15 5.09 11.12 10.83
C GLU A 15 3.89 12.00 11.19
N GLN A 16 3.12 12.42 10.18
CA GLN A 16 1.96 13.29 10.35
C GLN A 16 0.86 12.64 11.19
N GLU A 17 0.60 11.35 10.98
CA GLU A 17 -0.45 10.60 11.66
C GLU A 17 0.01 9.92 12.96
N ALA A 18 1.24 10.19 13.42
CA ALA A 18 1.85 9.56 14.61
C ALA A 18 1.88 8.02 14.56
N LEU A 19 2.10 7.46 13.36
CA LEU A 19 2.13 6.02 13.07
C LEU A 19 3.56 5.44 13.00
N VAL A 20 4.59 6.25 13.25
CA VAL A 20 5.99 5.80 13.26
C VAL A 20 6.19 4.70 14.31
N GLY A 21 6.78 3.57 13.89
CA GLY A 21 7.06 2.41 14.73
C GLY A 21 5.83 1.56 15.05
N LYS A 22 4.67 1.84 14.41
CA LYS A 22 3.42 1.07 14.61
C LYS A 22 3.29 -0.11 13.65
N GLY A 23 4.24 -0.32 12.74
CA GLY A 23 4.15 -1.33 11.71
C GLY A 23 3.12 -0.99 10.63
N GLY A 24 2.50 -2.02 10.04
CA GLY A 24 1.50 -1.87 8.99
C GLY A 24 2.02 -1.23 7.70
N VAL A 25 1.10 -0.79 6.86
CA VAL A 25 1.38 -0.27 5.51
C VAL A 25 0.58 0.99 5.24
N VAL A 26 1.17 1.91 4.49
CA VAL A 26 0.47 3.03 3.86
C VAL A 26 0.05 2.58 2.46
N VAL A 27 -1.23 2.75 2.13
CA VAL A 27 -1.80 2.33 0.84
C VAL A 27 -1.98 3.54 -0.06
N PHE A 28 -1.60 3.38 -1.31
CA PHE A 28 -1.73 4.35 -2.39
C PHE A 28 -2.67 3.81 -3.46
N PHE A 29 -3.38 4.70 -4.14
CA PHE A 29 -4.11 4.41 -5.36
C PHE A 29 -3.90 5.57 -6.33
N GLU A 30 -3.52 5.26 -7.58
CA GLU A 30 -3.19 6.25 -8.61
C GLU A 30 -2.16 7.33 -8.15
N GLY A 31 -1.26 6.96 -7.23
CA GLY A 31 -0.23 7.85 -6.68
C GLY A 31 -0.63 8.63 -5.42
N GLU A 32 -1.89 8.55 -5.00
CA GLU A 32 -2.41 9.29 -3.83
C GLU A 32 -2.56 8.39 -2.60
N VAL A 33 -2.17 8.90 -1.43
CA VAL A 33 -2.33 8.17 -0.15
C VAL A 33 -3.81 8.00 0.17
N GLN A 34 -4.23 6.75 0.36
CA GLN A 34 -5.59 6.38 0.76
C GLN A 34 -5.71 6.17 2.27
N GLY A 35 -4.60 5.86 2.94
CA GLY A 35 -4.53 5.73 4.39
C GLY A 35 -3.54 4.66 4.87
N TRP A 36 -3.62 4.32 6.15
CA TRP A 36 -2.83 3.26 6.76
C TRP A 36 -3.70 2.12 7.27
N VAL A 37 -3.17 0.90 7.13
CA VAL A 37 -3.73 -0.30 7.76
C VAL A 37 -2.64 -1.07 8.47
N ASN A 38 -2.97 -1.69 9.60
CA ASN A 38 -2.00 -2.43 10.41
C ASN A 38 -1.47 -3.69 9.70
N GLN A 39 -2.26 -4.31 8.82
CA GLN A 39 -1.91 -5.50 8.05
C GLN A 39 -2.72 -5.55 6.74
N LEU A 40 -2.12 -6.11 5.69
CA LEU A 40 -2.83 -6.40 4.44
C LEU A 40 -3.77 -7.60 4.64
N ARG A 41 -5.07 -7.35 4.45
CA ARG A 41 -6.15 -8.34 4.52
C ARG A 41 -7.15 -8.06 3.40
N ASN A 42 -7.94 -9.07 3.04
CA ASN A 42 -9.11 -8.95 2.18
C ASN A 42 -8.83 -8.15 0.90
N PRO A 43 -8.05 -8.70 -0.05
CA PRO A 43 -7.73 -8.01 -1.31
C PRO A 43 -8.97 -7.51 -2.07
N GLU A 44 -10.12 -8.16 -1.89
CA GLU A 44 -11.42 -7.79 -2.47
C GLU A 44 -11.97 -6.45 -1.95
N HIS A 45 -11.43 -5.91 -0.86
CA HIS A 45 -11.78 -4.58 -0.37
C HIS A 45 -11.00 -3.45 -1.07
N TRP A 46 -10.06 -3.79 -1.96
CA TRP A 46 -9.18 -2.84 -2.61
C TRP A 46 -9.38 -2.89 -4.12
N ARG A 47 -9.32 -1.74 -4.78
CA ARG A 47 -9.29 -1.71 -6.25
C ARG A 47 -7.98 -2.34 -6.74
N PRO A 48 -7.99 -3.07 -7.88
CA PRO A 48 -6.76 -3.49 -8.52
C PRO A 48 -5.88 -2.28 -8.86
N GLY A 49 -4.56 -2.39 -8.60
CA GLY A 49 -3.59 -1.30 -8.80
C GLY A 49 -3.26 -0.46 -7.56
N CYS A 50 -3.83 -0.76 -6.39
CA CYS A 50 -3.36 -0.20 -5.13
C CYS A 50 -1.93 -0.68 -4.82
N ILE A 51 -1.12 0.22 -4.25
CA ILE A 51 0.25 -0.07 -3.82
C ILE A 51 0.34 0.15 -2.32
N ALA A 52 0.73 -0.88 -1.57
CA ALA A 52 0.96 -0.80 -0.14
C ALA A 52 2.47 -0.75 0.15
N ILE A 53 2.88 0.13 1.06
CA ILE A 53 4.28 0.35 1.43
C ILE A 53 4.45 0.28 2.95
N ASP A 54 5.32 -0.61 3.43
CA ASP A 54 5.64 -0.71 4.87
C ASP A 54 6.77 0.23 5.30
N GLU A 55 7.08 0.25 6.61
CA GLU A 55 8.13 1.08 7.20
C GLU A 55 9.55 0.77 6.70
N ARG A 56 9.74 -0.38 6.04
CA ARG A 56 11.02 -0.83 5.48
C ARG A 56 11.10 -0.58 3.96
N GLY A 57 10.08 0.03 3.37
CA GLY A 57 9.98 0.25 1.93
C GLY A 57 9.61 -1.00 1.13
N ARG A 58 9.21 -2.10 1.79
CA ARG A 58 8.68 -3.28 1.07
C ARG A 58 7.32 -2.92 0.49
N THR A 59 7.05 -3.42 -0.71
CA THR A 59 5.83 -3.06 -1.43
C THR A 59 5.03 -4.25 -1.93
N TRP A 60 3.72 -4.06 -1.93
CA TRP A 60 2.76 -5.01 -2.48
C TRP A 60 1.78 -4.29 -3.40
N THR A 61 1.37 -4.95 -4.47
CA THR A 61 0.40 -4.41 -5.42
C THR A 61 -0.85 -5.28 -5.43
N THR A 62 -2.04 -4.68 -5.40
CA THR A 62 -3.26 -5.44 -5.66
C THR A 62 -3.36 -5.79 -7.14
N ILE A 63 -3.55 -7.07 -7.45
CA ILE A 63 -3.61 -7.58 -8.82
C ILE A 63 -4.87 -8.43 -9.06
N ALA A 64 -5.20 -8.60 -10.35
CA ALA A 64 -6.38 -9.30 -10.84
C ALA A 64 -7.70 -8.71 -10.28
N GLY A 65 -8.84 -9.33 -10.60
CA GLY A 65 -10.15 -8.85 -10.15
C GLY A 65 -10.70 -7.68 -10.98
N SER A 66 -11.59 -6.90 -10.38
CA SER A 66 -12.31 -5.81 -11.07
C SER A 66 -12.48 -4.60 -10.15
N GLU A 67 -12.87 -3.44 -10.69
CA GLU A 67 -13.23 -2.29 -9.86
C GLU A 67 -14.49 -2.56 -9.01
N ARG A 68 -15.40 -3.38 -9.52
CA ARG A 68 -16.68 -3.68 -8.86
C ARG A 68 -16.50 -4.68 -7.71
N ASP A 69 -15.66 -5.69 -7.91
CA ASP A 69 -15.51 -6.83 -6.99
C ASP A 69 -14.22 -6.77 -6.18
N GLY A 70 -13.37 -5.78 -6.44
CA GLY A 70 -12.05 -5.63 -5.86
C GLY A 70 -11.00 -6.57 -6.45
N ALA A 71 -9.80 -6.52 -5.87
CA ALA A 71 -8.68 -7.35 -6.29
C ALA A 71 -8.76 -8.76 -5.72
N LEU A 72 -8.04 -9.70 -6.34
CA LEU A 72 -8.01 -11.08 -5.86
C LEU A 72 -6.83 -11.37 -4.93
N MET A 73 -5.75 -10.59 -5.02
CA MET A 73 -4.58 -10.79 -4.16
C MET A 73 -3.66 -9.57 -4.08
N TRP A 74 -2.79 -9.59 -3.07
CA TRP A 74 -1.62 -8.72 -2.94
C TRP A 74 -0.38 -9.46 -3.46
N LEU A 75 0.29 -8.90 -4.47
CA LEU A 75 1.56 -9.41 -5.00
C LEU A 75 2.72 -8.64 -4.39
N ALA A 76 3.65 -9.33 -3.73
CA ALA A 76 4.89 -8.71 -3.25
C ALA A 76 5.80 -8.34 -4.43
N ASN A 77 6.26 -7.10 -4.51
CA ASN A 77 7.05 -6.63 -5.66
C ASN A 77 8.55 -6.98 -5.57
N HIS A 78 9.00 -7.69 -4.52
CA HIS A 78 10.43 -7.94 -4.28
C HIS A 78 10.80 -9.33 -3.74
N GLU A 79 9.97 -10.35 -3.97
CA GLU A 79 10.33 -11.73 -3.60
C GLU A 79 10.26 -12.69 -4.81
N LEU A 80 11.45 -13.04 -5.33
CA LEU A 80 11.86 -14.41 -5.66
C LEU A 80 13.21 -14.67 -5.00
#